data_AF-A0A935AV34-F1
#
_entry.id   AF-A0A935AV34-F1
#
_cell.length_a   1.000
_cell.length_b   1.000
_cell.length_c   1.000
_cell.angle_alpha   90.00
_cell.angle_beta   90.00
_cell.angle_gamma   90.00
#
_symmetry.space_group_name_H-M   'P 1'
#
loop_
_entity.id
_entity.type
_entity.pdbx_description
1 polymer ?
#
loop_
_entity_poly.entity_id
_entity_poly.type
_entity_poly.pdbx_seq_one_letter_code
_entity_poly.pdbx_strand_id
1 'polypeptide(L)'
;MRSWRASRWLVIGFGLLPGMLVVAADSPWQVEAAGIADRFQAELQGRLQQAMAAGGPVEAVRVCQVEAPAIASRLSRETGWQVRRIGTRVRNPLTGVPDEWERDQLPQLAARLAQGGEVPNASSQTITEQGVEQRYLRAIVVGPLCLTCHGEPAAAEGLARSAAEGLSPGRRDRLSAG
;
A
#
# COMPACT_ATOMS: atom_id res chain seq x y z
N MET A 1 -1.34 0.89 -69.29
CA MET A 1 -1.66 1.59 -68.03
C MET A 1 -2.85 0.86 -67.39
N ARG A 2 -2.61 0.07 -66.33
CA ARG A 2 -3.63 -0.76 -65.66
C ARG A 2 -4.23 0.04 -64.50
N SER A 3 -5.49 0.43 -64.61
CA SER A 3 -6.23 1.11 -63.55
C SER A 3 -6.66 0.08 -62.49
N TRP A 4 -6.08 0.17 -61.30
CA TRP A 4 -6.51 -0.61 -60.14
C TRP A 4 -7.75 0.07 -59.54
N ARG A 5 -8.93 -0.51 -59.78
CA ARG A 5 -10.16 -0.12 -59.06
C ARG A 5 -10.15 -0.79 -57.69
N ALA A 6 -9.75 -0.05 -56.66
CA ALA A 6 -9.88 -0.48 -55.28
C ALA A 6 -11.37 -0.66 -54.94
N SER A 7 -11.82 -1.90 -54.85
CA SER A 7 -13.19 -2.23 -54.47
C SER A 7 -13.24 -2.29 -52.95
N ARG A 8 -13.72 -1.22 -52.30
CA ARG A 8 -13.94 -1.17 -50.85
C ARG A 8 -15.27 -1.87 -50.57
N TRP A 9 -15.22 -3.01 -49.89
CA TRP A 9 -16.40 -3.69 -49.36
C TRP A 9 -16.41 -3.54 -47.84
N LEU A 10 -17.56 -3.13 -47.30
CA LEU A 10 -17.84 -3.11 -45.86
C LEU A 10 -18.99 -4.08 -45.62
N VAL A 11 -18.76 -5.10 -44.80
CA VAL A 11 -19.80 -6.01 -44.29
C VAL A 11 -19.90 -5.78 -42.79
N ILE A 12 -21.03 -5.29 -42.32
CA ILE A 12 -21.34 -5.17 -40.90
C ILE A 12 -22.22 -6.38 -40.55
N GLY A 13 -21.62 -7.42 -40.01
CA GLY A 13 -22.33 -8.56 -39.43
C GLY A 13 -22.44 -8.39 -37.91
N PHE A 14 -23.66 -8.20 -37.40
CA PHE A 14 -23.91 -8.17 -35.97
C PHE A 14 -24.15 -9.60 -35.47
N GLY A 15 -23.06 -10.31 -35.16
CA GLY A 15 -23.12 -11.62 -34.51
C GLY A 15 -23.27 -11.45 -33.00
N LEU A 16 -24.42 -11.85 -32.46
CA LEU A 16 -24.63 -12.02 -31.01
C LEU A 16 -23.75 -13.16 -30.50
N LEU A 17 -22.52 -12.84 -30.11
CA LEU A 17 -21.68 -13.72 -29.31
C LEU A 17 -22.09 -13.58 -27.84
N PRO A 18 -22.32 -14.70 -27.11
CA PRO A 18 -22.58 -14.64 -25.68
C PRO A 18 -21.39 -13.95 -24.99
N GLY A 19 -21.70 -12.91 -24.21
CA GLY A 19 -20.71 -12.06 -23.54
C GLY A 19 -19.86 -12.87 -22.59
N MET A 20 -18.67 -13.25 -23.04
CA MET A 20 -17.63 -13.81 -22.19
C MET A 20 -17.11 -12.64 -21.34
N LEU A 21 -17.40 -12.68 -20.04
CA LEU A 21 -16.80 -11.78 -19.06
C LEU A 21 -15.28 -12.04 -19.04
N VAL A 22 -14.55 -11.25 -19.81
CA VAL A 22 -13.08 -11.21 -19.72
C VAL A 22 -12.76 -10.42 -18.46
N VAL A 23 -12.44 -11.13 -17.38
CA VAL A 23 -11.73 -10.54 -16.25
C VAL A 23 -10.30 -10.29 -16.75
N ALA A 24 -9.92 -9.02 -16.92
CA ALA A 24 -8.56 -8.69 -17.31
C ALA A 24 -7.60 -9.20 -16.21
N ALA A 25 -6.68 -10.08 -16.59
CA ALA A 25 -5.63 -10.56 -15.69
C ALA A 25 -4.67 -9.42 -15.33
N ASP A 26 -4.13 -9.46 -14.11
CA ASP A 26 -3.10 -8.51 -13.69
C ASP A 26 -1.89 -8.55 -14.63
N SER A 27 -1.40 -7.36 -14.98
CA SER A 27 -0.17 -7.19 -15.73
C SER A 27 1.05 -7.65 -14.93
N PRO A 28 2.18 -8.00 -15.59
CA PRO A 28 3.37 -8.49 -14.90
C PRO A 28 3.90 -7.56 -13.79
N TRP A 29 3.83 -6.23 -14.00
CA TRP A 29 4.27 -5.26 -12.98
C TRP A 29 3.32 -5.18 -11.79
N GLN A 30 2.02 -5.43 -11.97
CA GLN A 30 1.06 -5.51 -10.87
C GLN A 30 1.32 -6.76 -10.02
N VAL A 31 1.64 -7.89 -10.66
CA VAL A 31 2.03 -9.13 -9.96
C VAL A 31 3.32 -8.91 -9.14
N GLU A 32 4.31 -8.24 -9.73
CA GLU A 32 5.55 -7.87 -9.04
C GLU A 32 5.28 -6.97 -7.83
N ALA A 33 4.52 -5.89 -8.02
CA ALA A 33 4.18 -4.96 -6.95
C ALA A 33 3.39 -5.64 -5.82
N ALA A 34 2.45 -6.52 -6.17
CA ALA A 34 1.71 -7.33 -5.20
C ALA A 34 2.64 -8.22 -4.38
N GLY A 35 3.61 -8.88 -5.02
CA GLY A 35 4.62 -9.69 -4.33
C GLY A 35 5.50 -8.89 -3.37
N ILE A 36 5.86 -7.66 -3.72
CA ILE A 36 6.60 -6.74 -2.83
C ILE A 36 5.74 -6.35 -1.63
N ALA A 37 4.46 -6.04 -1.86
CA ALA A 37 3.51 -5.72 -0.80
C ALA A 37 3.33 -6.90 0.17
N ASP A 38 3.24 -8.14 -0.34
CA ASP A 38 3.15 -9.36 0.49
C ASP A 38 4.41 -9.56 1.33
N ARG A 39 5.61 -9.38 0.75
CA ARG A 39 6.88 -9.44 1.49
C ARG A 39 6.92 -8.41 2.62
N PHE A 40 6.57 -7.15 2.33
CA PHE A 40 6.52 -6.10 3.34
C PHE A 40 5.56 -6.46 4.49
N GLN A 41 4.35 -6.90 4.15
CA GLN A 41 3.30 -7.21 5.12
C GLN A 41 3.65 -8.44 5.98
N ALA A 42 4.27 -9.47 5.38
CA ALA A 42 4.70 -10.67 6.11
C ALA A 42 5.82 -10.35 7.11
N GLU A 43 6.85 -9.62 6.68
CA GLU A 43 7.95 -9.22 7.55
C GLU A 43 7.48 -8.31 8.68
N LEU A 44 6.63 -7.31 8.37
CA LEU A 44 6.08 -6.41 9.37
C LEU A 44 5.28 -7.15 10.44
N GLN A 45 4.42 -8.09 10.04
CA GLN A 45 3.65 -8.91 10.99
C GLN A 45 4.56 -9.79 11.84
N GLY A 46 5.58 -10.42 11.25
CA GLY A 46 6.54 -11.24 11.99
C GLY A 46 7.27 -10.44 13.07
N ARG A 47 7.77 -9.24 12.73
CA ARG A 47 8.41 -8.33 13.70
C ARG A 47 7.44 -7.88 14.79
N LEU A 48 6.21 -7.55 14.42
CA LEU A 48 5.19 -7.11 15.37
C LEU A 48 4.87 -8.21 16.39
N GLN A 49 4.67 -9.45 15.93
CA GLN A 49 4.40 -10.59 16.81
C GLN A 49 5.56 -10.87 17.76
N GLN A 50 6.81 -10.81 17.27
CA GLN A 50 8.01 -10.97 18.10
C GLN A 50 8.11 -9.90 19.19
N ALA A 51 7.92 -8.63 18.82
CA ALA A 51 7.98 -7.51 19.77
C ALA A 51 6.86 -7.58 20.82
N MET A 52 5.65 -7.94 20.39
CA MET A 52 4.52 -8.16 21.29
C MET A 52 4.80 -9.27 22.30
N ALA A 53 5.39 -10.39 21.87
CA ALA A 53 5.75 -11.48 22.77
C ALA A 53 6.88 -11.13 23.73
N ALA A 54 7.86 -10.32 23.29
CA ALA A 54 9.04 -9.97 24.08
C ALA A 54 8.79 -8.86 25.12
N GLY A 55 8.00 -7.84 24.78
CA GLY A 55 7.86 -6.64 25.59
C GLY A 55 6.47 -6.00 25.56
N GLY A 56 5.48 -6.70 25.02
CA GLY A 56 4.11 -6.22 24.95
C GLY A 56 3.90 -5.01 24.02
N PRO A 57 2.78 -4.29 24.19
CA PRO A 57 2.38 -3.21 23.28
C PRO A 57 3.38 -2.06 23.17
N VAL A 58 4.11 -1.74 24.25
CA VAL A 58 5.08 -0.64 24.26
C VAL A 58 6.25 -0.94 23.32
N GLU A 59 6.82 -2.15 23.39
CA GLU A 59 7.90 -2.57 22.50
C GLU A 59 7.41 -2.72 21.05
N ALA A 60 6.17 -3.19 20.88
CA ALA A 60 5.53 -3.32 19.56
C ALA A 60 5.37 -1.98 18.82
N VAL A 61 5.22 -0.86 19.52
CA VAL A 61 5.20 0.48 18.89
C VAL A 61 6.51 0.76 18.15
N ARG A 62 7.65 0.31 18.68
CA ARG A 62 8.97 0.48 18.02
C ARG A 62 9.01 -0.18 16.65
N VAL A 63 8.33 -1.30 16.45
CA VAL A 63 8.23 -1.97 15.14
C VAL A 63 7.61 -1.03 14.12
N CYS A 64 6.50 -0.39 14.48
CA CYS A 64 5.80 0.53 13.58
C CYS A 64 6.59 1.81 13.29
N GLN A 65 7.41 2.29 14.23
CA GLN A 65 8.16 3.54 14.09
C GLN A 65 9.54 3.37 13.44
N VAL A 66 10.21 2.25 13.71
CA VAL A 66 11.62 2.03 13.36
C VAL A 66 11.76 0.92 12.32
N GLU A 67 11.15 -0.23 12.58
CA GLU A 67 11.36 -1.41 11.74
C GLU A 67 10.56 -1.32 10.44
N ALA A 68 9.32 -0.82 10.47
CA ALA A 68 8.53 -0.65 9.27
C ALA A 68 9.20 0.26 8.22
N PRO A 69 9.73 1.47 8.56
CA PRO A 69 10.53 2.25 7.62
C PRO A 69 11.81 1.54 7.16
N ALA A 70 12.47 0.77 8.02
CA ALA A 70 13.69 0.03 7.66
C ALA A 70 13.41 -1.10 6.66
N ILE A 71 12.32 -1.87 6.86
CA ILE A 71 11.86 -2.90 5.92
C ILE A 71 11.51 -2.26 4.57
N ALA A 72 10.72 -1.18 4.57
CA ALA A 72 10.35 -0.45 3.36
C ALA A 72 11.60 0.05 2.60
N SER A 73 12.56 0.65 3.31
CA SER A 73 13.80 1.15 2.72
C SER A 73 14.66 0.03 2.15
N ARG A 74 14.72 -1.12 2.82
CA ARG A 74 15.47 -2.28 2.34
C ARG A 74 14.82 -2.86 1.08
N LEU A 75 13.51 -3.09 1.09
CA LEU A 75 12.78 -3.58 -0.08
C LEU A 75 12.93 -2.62 -1.25
N SER A 76 12.89 -1.31 -1.01
CA SER A 76 13.08 -0.31 -2.06
C SER A 76 14.44 -0.45 -2.76
N ARG A 77 15.51 -0.70 -1.99
CA ARG A 77 16.85 -0.92 -2.56
C ARG A 77 16.97 -2.24 -3.32
N GLU A 78 16.29 -3.29 -2.83
CA GLU A 78 16.35 -4.62 -3.44
C GLU A 78 15.58 -4.72 -4.75
N THR A 79 14.46 -4.00 -4.86
CA THR A 79 13.52 -4.15 -5.99
C THR A 79 13.53 -2.97 -6.95
N GLY A 80 14.08 -1.83 -6.55
CA GLY A 80 14.01 -0.58 -7.31
C GLY A 80 12.67 0.17 -7.17
N TRP A 81 11.68 -0.41 -6.47
CA TRP A 81 10.42 0.27 -6.18
C TRP A 81 10.58 1.29 -5.05
N GLN A 82 9.77 2.35 -5.06
CA GLN A 82 9.64 3.23 -3.90
C GLN A 82 8.59 2.67 -2.95
N VAL A 83 9.01 1.90 -1.95
CA VAL A 83 8.10 1.27 -0.98
C VAL A 83 7.89 2.19 0.22
N ARG A 84 6.64 2.49 0.55
CA ARG A 84 6.27 3.30 1.73
C ARG A 84 4.93 2.90 2.31
N ARG A 85 4.70 3.25 3.59
CA ARG A 85 3.44 3.03 4.28
C ARG A 85 2.77 4.36 4.57
N ILE A 86 1.64 4.58 3.93
CA ILE A 86 0.79 5.76 4.11
C ILE A 86 -0.45 5.44 4.95
N GLY A 87 -1.21 6.47 5.31
CA GLY A 87 -2.54 6.29 5.85
C GLY A 87 -3.23 7.61 6.16
N THR A 88 -4.51 7.52 6.53
CA THR A 88 -5.32 8.67 6.98
C THR A 88 -4.92 9.16 8.38
N ARG A 89 -4.35 8.28 9.22
CA ARG A 89 -3.61 8.65 10.42
C ARG A 89 -2.13 8.41 10.18
N VAL A 90 -1.41 9.49 9.91
CA VAL A 90 0.00 9.46 9.55
C VAL A 90 0.84 9.07 10.77
N ARG A 91 1.52 7.92 10.69
CA ARG A 91 2.40 7.42 11.77
C ARG A 91 3.82 7.98 11.68
N ASN A 92 4.24 8.36 10.47
CA ASN A 92 5.53 8.97 10.19
C ASN A 92 5.30 10.14 9.21
N PRO A 93 5.50 11.40 9.63
CA PRO A 93 5.22 12.56 8.78
C PRO A 93 6.14 12.65 7.56
N LEU A 94 7.33 12.04 7.61
CA LEU A 94 8.30 12.13 6.52
C LEU A 94 7.98 11.18 5.35
N THR A 95 7.34 10.04 5.62
CA THR A 95 7.15 8.97 4.63
C THR A 95 5.71 8.47 4.50
N GLY A 96 4.83 8.89 5.42
CA GLY A 96 3.47 8.35 5.54
C GLY A 96 2.36 9.32 5.12
N VAL A 97 2.69 10.54 4.70
CA VAL A 97 1.72 11.49 4.18
C VAL A 97 1.32 11.06 2.76
N PRO A 98 0.03 10.79 2.49
CA PRO A 98 -0.41 10.43 1.15
C PRO A 98 -0.38 11.63 0.21
N ASP A 99 0.01 11.42 -1.04
CA ASP A 99 -0.18 12.40 -2.11
C ASP A 99 -1.61 12.39 -2.65
N GLU A 100 -1.89 13.18 -3.70
CA GLU A 100 -3.25 13.36 -4.23
C GLU A 100 -3.89 12.05 -4.70
N TRP A 101 -3.19 11.28 -5.54
CA TRP A 101 -3.70 10.00 -6.04
C TRP A 101 -3.99 9.04 -4.87
N GLU A 102 -3.09 8.99 -3.90
CA GLU A 102 -3.25 8.11 -2.74
C GLU A 102 -4.41 8.50 -1.83
N ARG A 103 -4.61 9.81 -1.62
CA ARG A 103 -5.75 10.34 -0.87
C ARG A 103 -7.06 9.94 -1.50
N ASP A 104 -7.13 9.88 -2.83
CA ASP A 104 -8.32 9.45 -3.56
C ASP A 104 -8.54 7.94 -3.48
N GLN A 105 -7.48 7.13 -3.46
CA GLN A 105 -7.58 5.67 -3.40
C GLN A 105 -7.90 5.14 -1.99
N LEU A 106 -7.38 5.76 -0.93
CA LEU A 106 -7.55 5.30 0.45
C LEU A 106 -9.03 5.06 0.87
N PRO A 107 -9.99 5.98 0.64
CA PRO A 107 -11.39 5.75 1.01
C PRO A 107 -12.04 4.63 0.18
N GLN A 108 -11.66 4.48 -1.09
CA GLN A 108 -12.18 3.42 -1.96
C GLN A 108 -11.67 2.04 -1.52
N LEU A 109 -10.40 1.95 -1.12
CA LEU A 109 -9.82 0.75 -0.53
C LEU A 109 -10.51 0.40 0.79
N ALA A 110 -10.77 1.39 1.65
CA ALA A 110 -11.48 1.17 2.91
C ALA A 110 -12.91 0.65 2.69
N ALA A 111 -13.66 1.24 1.75
CA ALA A 111 -15.01 0.82 1.41
C ALA A 111 -15.04 -0.63 0.87
N ARG A 112 -14.12 -0.97 -0.04
CA ARG A 112 -14.00 -2.35 -0.57
C ARG A 112 -13.59 -3.35 0.51
N LEU A 113 -12.68 -2.97 1.40
CA LEU A 113 -12.27 -3.84 2.50
C LEU A 113 -13.44 -4.15 3.44
N ALA A 114 -14.32 -3.18 3.69
CA ALA A 114 -15.52 -3.36 4.51
C ALA A 114 -16.57 -4.28 3.87
N GLN A 115 -16.56 -4.43 2.54
CA GLN A 115 -17.43 -5.38 1.82
C GLN A 115 -16.92 -6.83 1.93
N GLY A 116 -15.68 -7.03 2.38
CA GLY A 116 -15.04 -8.34 2.50
C GLY A 116 -14.51 -8.86 1.16
N GLY A 117 -14.06 -10.12 1.16
CA GLY A 117 -13.44 -10.76 -0.01
C GLY A 117 -11.92 -10.58 -0.04
N GLU A 118 -11.37 -10.42 -1.24
CA GLU A 118 -9.94 -10.23 -1.44
C GLU A 118 -9.47 -8.87 -0.89
N VAL A 119 -8.23 -8.83 -0.42
CA VAL A 119 -7.63 -7.57 0.07
C VAL A 119 -7.57 -6.57 -1.08
N PRO A 120 -8.30 -5.45 -1.01
CA PRO A 120 -8.39 -4.56 -2.14
C PRO A 120 -7.05 -3.87 -2.40
N ASN A 121 -6.80 -3.65 -3.67
CA ASN A 121 -5.68 -2.87 -4.16
C ASN A 121 -6.15 -1.88 -5.23
N ALA A 122 -5.30 -0.90 -5.51
CA ALA A 122 -5.46 0.09 -6.55
C ALA A 122 -4.13 0.22 -7.28
N SER A 123 -4.18 0.44 -8.58
CA SER A 123 -2.98 0.61 -9.37
C SER A 123 -3.21 1.59 -10.51
N SER A 124 -2.17 2.30 -10.92
CA SER A 124 -2.20 3.20 -12.06
C SER A 124 -0.92 3.11 -12.85
N GLN A 125 -1.02 3.37 -14.15
CA GLN A 125 0.11 3.52 -15.03
C GLN A 125 -0.08 4.81 -15.83
N THR A 126 0.93 5.65 -15.89
CA THR A 126 0.86 6.94 -16.59
C THR A 126 2.16 7.18 -17.34
N ILE A 127 2.06 7.71 -18.55
CA ILE A 127 3.23 8.12 -19.33
C ILE A 127 3.59 9.55 -18.91
N THR A 128 4.80 9.73 -18.43
CA THR A 128 5.39 11.00 -18.00
C THR A 128 6.54 11.38 -18.92
N GLU A 129 7.08 12.59 -18.77
CA GLU A 129 8.30 13.01 -19.48
C GLU A 129 9.52 12.15 -19.12
N GLN A 130 9.54 11.57 -17.90
CA GLN A 130 10.60 10.66 -17.45
C GLN A 130 10.36 9.19 -17.82
N GLY A 131 9.27 8.88 -18.53
CA GLY A 131 8.90 7.52 -18.91
C GLY A 131 7.62 7.04 -18.24
N VAL A 132 7.45 5.72 -18.13
CA VAL A 132 6.23 5.11 -17.57
C VAL A 132 6.31 5.12 -16.04
N GLU A 133 5.41 5.87 -15.39
CA GLU A 133 5.19 5.79 -13.95
C GLU A 133 4.16 4.69 -13.65
N GLN A 134 4.50 3.80 -12.73
CA GLN A 134 3.63 2.72 -12.25
C GLN A 134 3.43 2.88 -10.75
N ARG A 135 2.18 2.82 -10.32
CA ARG A 135 1.80 2.99 -8.91
C ARG A 135 0.92 1.83 -8.49
N TYR A 136 1.16 1.34 -7.27
CA TYR A 136 0.40 0.26 -6.68
C TYR A 136 0.18 0.57 -5.20
N LEU A 137 -1.07 0.39 -4.74
CA LEU A 137 -1.47 0.59 -3.36
C LEU A 137 -2.32 -0.58 -2.90
N ARG A 138 -1.97 -1.20 -1.77
CA ARG A 138 -2.70 -2.32 -1.19
C ARG A 138 -3.13 -2.00 0.23
N ALA A 139 -4.37 -2.34 0.56
CA ALA A 139 -4.88 -2.15 1.91
C ALA A 139 -4.12 -3.04 2.91
N ILE A 140 -3.74 -2.48 4.06
CA ILE A 140 -3.28 -3.27 5.21
C ILE A 140 -4.51 -3.68 6.00
N VAL A 141 -4.75 -4.99 6.12
CA VAL A 141 -5.86 -5.52 6.91
C VAL A 141 -5.52 -5.38 8.39
N VAL A 142 -6.39 -4.67 9.13
CA VAL A 142 -6.22 -4.43 10.57
C VAL A 142 -6.86 -5.59 11.34
N GLY A 143 -6.04 -6.44 11.94
CA GLY A 143 -6.49 -7.53 12.81
C GLY A 143 -6.60 -7.11 14.29
N PRO A 144 -7.07 -8.01 15.19
CA PRO A 144 -7.21 -7.71 16.62
C PRO A 144 -5.91 -7.20 17.28
N LEU A 145 -4.76 -7.76 16.89
CA LEU A 145 -3.45 -7.33 17.39
C LEU A 145 -3.15 -5.87 17.06
N CYS A 146 -3.59 -5.40 15.89
CA CYS A 146 -3.39 -4.03 15.45
C CYS A 146 -4.22 -3.05 16.29
N LEU A 147 -5.40 -3.49 16.75
CA LEU A 147 -6.31 -2.67 17.56
C LEU A 147 -5.81 -2.43 18.98
N THR A 148 -4.83 -3.22 19.45
CA THR A 148 -4.11 -2.95 20.70
C THR A 148 -3.51 -1.54 20.74
N CYS A 149 -3.05 -1.03 19.58
CA CYS A 149 -2.40 0.28 19.46
C CYS A 149 -3.14 1.25 18.50
N HIS A 150 -4.08 0.73 17.70
CA HIS A 150 -4.81 1.51 16.68
C HIS A 150 -6.33 1.45 16.86
N GLY A 151 -6.81 1.00 18.02
CA GLY A 151 -8.20 1.03 18.45
C GLY A 151 -8.61 2.38 19.04
N GLU A 152 -9.28 2.36 20.19
CA GLU A 152 -9.77 3.57 20.87
C GLU A 152 -8.68 4.65 21.02
N PRO A 153 -8.93 5.91 20.60
CA PRO A 153 -7.92 6.97 20.58
C PRO A 153 -7.21 7.18 21.92
N ALA A 154 -7.94 7.14 23.03
CA ALA A 154 -7.37 7.33 24.36
C ALA A 154 -6.35 6.25 24.74
N ALA A 155 -6.60 4.99 24.35
CA ALA A 155 -5.68 3.88 24.59
C ALA A 155 -4.45 3.97 23.68
N ALA A 156 -4.65 4.35 22.42
CA ALA A 156 -3.57 4.54 21.45
C ALA A 156 -2.62 5.70 21.85
N GLU A 157 -3.18 6.83 22.31
CA GLU A 157 -2.43 8.01 22.75
C GLU A 157 -1.63 7.76 24.03
N GLY A 158 -2.23 7.08 25.01
CA GLY A 158 -1.53 6.67 26.24
C GLY A 158 -0.33 5.77 25.94
N LEU A 159 -0.51 4.80 25.04
CA LEU A 159 0.57 3.90 24.63
C LEU A 159 1.67 4.62 23.83
N ALA A 160 1.30 5.54 22.94
CA ALA A 160 2.25 6.35 22.20
C ALA A 160 3.14 7.20 23.13
N ARG A 161 2.56 7.75 24.20
CA ARG A 161 3.29 8.51 25.23
C ARG A 161 4.29 7.62 25.97
N SER A 162 3.85 6.46 26.46
CA SER A 162 4.71 5.49 27.12
C SER A 162 5.84 4.99 26.22
N ALA A 163 5.57 4.79 24.92
CA ALA A 163 6.59 4.43 23.95
C ALA A 163 7.60 5.57 23.71
N ALA A 164 7.13 6.83 23.61
CA ALA A 164 8.00 7.99 23.44
C ALA A 164 8.94 8.22 24.64
N GLU A 165 8.44 7.96 25.86
CA GLU A 165 9.21 7.99 27.11
C GLU A 165 10.25 6.87 27.22
N GLY A 166 10.15 5.82 26.39
CA GLY A 166 11.18 4.78 26.25
C GLY A 166 12.25 5.08 25.20
N LEU A 167 12.06 6.08 24.34
CA LEU A 167 13.03 6.43 23.28
C LEU A 167 14.18 7.28 23.84
N SER A 168 15.39 7.11 23.27
CA SER A 168 16.57 7.93 23.58
C SER A 168 16.29 9.44 23.35
N PRO A 169 16.85 10.36 24.16
CA PRO A 169 16.57 11.79 24.12
C PRO A 169 16.62 12.41 22.71
N GLY A 170 17.69 12.18 21.95
CA GLY A 170 17.85 12.73 20.59
C GLY A 170 16.89 12.17 19.52
N ARG A 171 16.02 11.23 19.89
CA ARG A 171 14.92 10.74 19.04
C ARG A 171 13.58 11.37 19.43
N ARG A 172 13.38 11.74 20.70
CA ARG A 172 12.19 12.48 21.14
C ARG A 172 12.13 13.85 20.46
N ASP A 173 13.26 14.55 20.44
CA ASP A 173 13.37 15.92 19.91
C ASP A 173 13.05 16.01 18.40
N ARG A 174 13.35 14.95 17.63
CA ARG A 174 13.03 14.87 16.20
C ARG A 174 11.55 14.55 15.91
N LEU A 175 10.83 14.02 16.89
CA LEU A 175 9.41 13.68 16.76
C LEU A 175 8.51 14.83 17.23
N SER A 176 9.00 15.69 18.14
CA SER A 176 8.27 16.88 18.62
C SER A 176 8.31 18.06 17.65
N ALA A 177 9.15 17.99 16.61
CA ALA A 177 9.40 19.08 15.65
C ALA A 177 8.69 18.90 14.30
N GLY A 178 7.78 17.93 14.17
CA GLY A 178 7.09 17.58 12.91
C GLY A 178 5.60 17.38 13.07
#